data_AF-A0A9D7P3N9-F1
#
_entry.id   AF-A0A9D7P3N9-F1
#
_cell.length_a   1.000
_cell.length_b   1.000
_cell.length_c   1.000
_cell.angle_alpha   90.00
_cell.angle_beta   90.00
_cell.angle_gamma   90.00
#
_symmetry.space_group_name_H-M   'P 1'
#
loop_
_entity.id
_entity.type
_entity.pdbx_description
1 polymer ?
#
loop_
_entity_poly.entity_id
_entity_poly.type
_entity_poly.pdbx_seq_one_letter_code
_entity_poly.pdbx_strand_id
1 'polypeptide(L)'
;MTAKKSDVIIATNPALLNLYTGHKTVTWDNPGLRWANWKELKARYMLWMTFYPMPIDPAERNFKTVYLSRDESRFRILDIGDPETRPDWK
;
A
#
# COMPACT_ATOMS: atom_id res chain seq x y z
N MET A 1 -15.65 0.24 -0.63
CA MET A 1 -14.71 1.02 -1.47
C MET A 1 -14.05 0.03 -2.40
N THR A 2 -14.21 0.20 -3.71
CA THR A 2 -13.64 -0.68 -4.73
C THR A 2 -12.50 0.08 -5.39
N ALA A 3 -11.28 -0.46 -5.34
CA ALA A 3 -10.18 0.09 -6.15
C ALA A 3 -10.61 0.08 -7.62
N LYS A 4 -10.38 1.18 -8.33
CA LYS A 4 -10.58 1.18 -9.78
C LYS A 4 -9.43 0.41 -10.39
N LYS A 5 -9.68 -0.32 -11.48
CA LYS A 5 -8.63 -1.08 -12.18
C LYS A 5 -7.45 -0.21 -12.66
N SER A 6 -7.66 1.10 -12.76
CA SER A 6 -6.64 2.11 -13.06
C SER A 6 -5.67 2.41 -11.91
N ASP A 7 -6.06 2.08 -10.66
CA ASP A 7 -5.31 2.47 -9.48
C ASP A 7 -4.07 1.59 -9.32
N VAL A 8 -2.92 2.21 -9.03
CA VAL A 8 -1.68 1.50 -8.73
C VAL A 8 -1.66 1.10 -7.26
N ILE A 9 -1.31 -0.16 -6.98
CA ILE A 9 -1.23 -0.71 -5.63
C ILE A 9 0.23 -0.98 -5.27
N ILE A 10 0.68 -0.39 -4.16
CA ILE A 10 1.97 -0.72 -3.56
C ILE A 10 1.79 -2.02 -2.78
N ALA A 11 2.62 -3.03 -3.03
CA ALA A 11 2.45 -4.34 -2.42
C ALA A 11 3.78 -5.00 -2.06
N THR A 12 3.80 -5.73 -0.94
CA THR A 12 4.94 -6.58 -0.54
C THR A 12 5.24 -7.69 -1.55
N ASN A 13 4.22 -8.16 -2.27
CA ASN A 13 4.37 -9.08 -3.40
C ASN A 13 3.57 -8.57 -4.62
N PRO A 14 4.15 -7.64 -5.41
CA PRO A 14 3.44 -6.97 -6.49
C PRO A 14 3.05 -7.93 -7.63
N ALA A 15 3.90 -8.93 -7.92
CA ALA A 15 3.62 -9.93 -8.95
C ALA A 15 2.41 -10.80 -8.58
N LEU A 16 2.37 -11.30 -7.35
CA LEU A 16 1.24 -12.09 -6.86
C LEU A 16 -0.07 -11.29 -6.88
N LEU A 17 -0.02 -10.05 -6.39
CA LEU A 17 -1.22 -9.20 -6.37
C LEU A 17 -1.72 -8.88 -7.80
N ASN A 18 -0.81 -8.61 -8.74
CA ASN A 18 -1.17 -8.39 -10.14
C ASN A 18 -1.83 -9.63 -10.74
N LEU A 19 -1.25 -10.82 -10.50
CA LEU A 19 -1.77 -12.09 -11.01
C LEU A 19 -3.23 -12.33 -10.60
N TYR A 20 -3.57 -12.05 -9.34
CA TYR A 20 -4.91 -12.34 -8.80
C TYR A 20 -5.93 -11.22 -9.00
N THR A 21 -5.50 -9.96 -9.20
CA THR A 21 -6.42 -8.81 -9.25
C THR A 21 -6.40 -8.04 -10.57
N GLY A 22 -5.39 -8.26 -11.41
CA GLY A 22 -5.18 -7.51 -12.65
C GLY A 22 -4.86 -6.03 -12.46
N HIS A 23 -4.60 -5.56 -11.24
CA HIS A 23 -4.19 -4.17 -10.97
C HIS A 23 -2.72 -3.96 -11.31
N LYS A 24 -2.37 -2.74 -11.70
CA LYS A 24 -0.96 -2.34 -11.76
C LYS A 24 -0.40 -2.31 -10.34
N THR A 25 0.78 -2.88 -10.16
CA THR A 25 1.39 -2.99 -8.84
C THR A 25 2.82 -2.49 -8.84
N VAL A 26 3.27 -2.00 -7.69
CA VAL A 26 4.65 -1.59 -7.45
C VAL A 26 5.12 -2.15 -6.12
N THR A 27 6.42 -2.33 -5.97
CA THR A 27 6.99 -2.92 -4.75
C THR A 27 6.81 -2.00 -3.54
N TRP A 28 6.34 -2.59 -2.44
CA TRP A 28 6.47 -2.05 -1.10
C TRP A 28 7.94 -2.25 -0.66
N ASP A 29 8.76 -1.25 -0.93
CA ASP A 29 10.19 -1.16 -0.59
C ASP A 29 10.35 -0.02 0.46
N ASN A 30 11.53 0.59 0.61
CA ASN A 30 11.75 1.74 1.50
C ASN A 30 10.81 2.92 1.16
N PRO A 31 9.78 3.21 1.99
CA PRO A 31 8.79 4.22 1.66
C PRO A 31 9.37 5.65 1.56
N GLY A 32 10.32 6.00 2.43
CA GLY A 32 10.97 7.31 2.42
C GLY A 32 11.72 7.59 1.13
N LEU A 33 12.36 6.57 0.54
CA LEU A 33 13.09 6.70 -0.73
C LEU A 33 12.19 6.62 -1.96
N ARG A 34 11.05 5.91 -1.87
CA ARG A 34 10.17 5.63 -3.00
C ARG A 34 8.94 6.54 -3.06
N TRP A 35 8.73 7.39 -2.05
CA TRP A 35 7.51 8.18 -1.92
C TRP A 35 7.20 9.06 -3.14
N ALA A 36 8.21 9.73 -3.69
CA ALA A 36 8.09 10.57 -4.89
C ALA A 36 7.64 9.74 -6.11
N ASN A 37 8.32 8.62 -6.38
CA ASN A 37 7.96 7.71 -7.47
C ASN A 37 6.52 7.18 -7.30
N TRP A 38 6.11 6.85 -6.08
CA TRP A 38 4.74 6.41 -5.83
C TRP A 38 3.71 7.51 -6.00
N LYS A 39 4.07 8.79 -5.87
CA LYS A 39 3.18 9.92 -6.20
C LYS A 39 3.03 10.03 -7.71
N GLU A 40 4.14 9.99 -8.45
CA GLU A 40 4.14 10.04 -9.92
C GLU A 40 3.33 8.90 -10.54
N LEU A 41 3.44 7.69 -9.98
CA LEU A 41 2.68 6.52 -10.42
C LEU A 41 1.23 6.52 -9.95
N LYS A 42 0.81 7.55 -9.21
CA LYS A 42 -0.54 7.71 -8.66
C LYS A 42 -1.00 6.49 -7.85
N ALA A 43 -0.09 5.92 -7.06
CA ALA A 43 -0.42 4.80 -6.19
C ALA A 43 -1.47 5.22 -5.17
N ARG A 44 -2.53 4.42 -5.02
CA ARG A 44 -3.68 4.77 -4.15
C ARG A 44 -3.76 3.93 -2.90
N TYR A 45 -3.37 2.67 -3.01
CA TYR A 45 -3.45 1.70 -1.92
C TYR A 45 -2.07 1.13 -1.61
N MET A 46 -1.83 0.88 -0.32
CA MET A 46 -0.74 0.05 0.14
C MET A 46 -1.30 -1.25 0.71
N LEU A 47 -0.84 -2.37 0.18
CA LEU A 47 -1.17 -3.70 0.63
C LEU A 47 0.06 -4.33 1.29
N TRP A 48 -0.09 -4.67 2.56
CA TRP A 48 0.85 -5.53 3.26
C TRP A 48 0.29 -6.94 3.34
N MET A 49 0.91 -7.83 2.58
CA MET A 49 0.69 -9.27 2.65
C MET A 49 2.04 -9.94 2.92
N THR A 50 2.33 -10.19 4.19
CA THR A 50 3.57 -10.82 4.63
C THR A 50 3.26 -12.00 5.53
N PHE A 51 3.91 -13.14 5.28
CA PHE A 51 3.75 -14.33 6.10
C PHE A 51 4.37 -14.20 7.49
N TYR A 52 5.27 -13.22 7.68
CA TYR A 52 5.87 -12.90 8.97
C TYR A 52 5.31 -11.57 9.51
N PRO A 53 5.13 -11.44 10.82
CA PRO A 53 4.68 -10.19 11.43
C PRO A 53 5.70 -9.08 11.15
N MET A 54 5.28 -8.06 10.41
CA MET A 54 6.05 -6.82 10.27
C MET A 54 5.54 -5.78 11.27
N PRO A 55 6.44 -5.02 11.91
CA PRO A 55 6.02 -3.89 12.72
C PRO A 55 5.23 -2.90 11.87
N ILE A 56 4.24 -2.26 12.48
CA ILE A 56 3.51 -1.15 11.85
C ILE A 56 4.43 0.07 11.90
N ASP A 57 4.73 0.64 10.74
CA ASP A 57 5.49 1.89 10.69
C ASP A 57 4.63 3.01 11.29
N PRO A 58 5.17 3.83 12.23
CA PRO A 58 4.42 4.95 12.81
C PRO A 58 3.79 5.88 11.77
N ALA A 59 4.41 6.06 10.59
CA ALA A 59 3.91 6.87 9.49
C ALA A 59 2.56 6.35 8.95
N GLU A 60 2.29 5.05 9.07
CA GLU A 60 1.04 4.44 8.60
C GLU A 60 -0.20 5.02 9.31
N ARG A 61 -0.03 5.56 10.52
CA ARG A 61 -1.12 6.20 11.29
C ARG A 61 -1.69 7.43 10.59
N ASN A 62 -0.94 8.03 9.67
CA ASN A 62 -1.38 9.19 8.89
C ASN A 62 -2.34 8.79 7.77
N PHE A 63 -2.50 7.49 7.49
CA PHE A 63 -3.31 6.98 6.40
C PHE A 63 -4.50 6.17 6.91
N LYS A 64 -5.54 6.09 6.08
CA LYS A 64 -6.76 5.38 6.44
C LYS A 64 -6.53 3.88 6.29
N THR A 65 -6.68 3.13 7.39
CA THR A 65 -6.73 1.67 7.32
C THR A 65 -8.08 1.24 6.75
N VAL A 66 -8.06 0.61 5.58
CA VAL A 66 -9.23 0.05 4.90
C VAL A 66 -9.52 -1.36 5.38
N TYR A 67 -8.46 -2.13 5.62
CA TYR A 67 -8.54 -3.50 6.11
C TYR A 67 -7.37 -3.79 7.05
N LEU A 68 -7.64 -4.56 8.10
CA LEU A 68 -6.65 -5.09 9.03
C LEU A 68 -7.11 -6.49 9.46
N SER A 69 -6.30 -7.50 9.20
CA SER A 69 -6.55 -8.85 9.70
C SER A 69 -6.39 -8.87 11.22
N ARG A 70 -7.16 -9.74 11.88
CA ARG A 70 -7.12 -9.90 13.34
C ARG A 70 -6.17 -11.00 13.80
N ASP A 71 -5.50 -11.66 12.86
CA ASP A 71 -4.56 -12.74 13.10
C ASP A 71 -3.12 -12.21 13.26
N GLU A 72 -2.19 -13.14 13.50
CA GLU A 72 -0.78 -12.82 13.70
C GLU A 72 -0.11 -12.27 12.43
N SER A 73 -0.66 -12.55 11.25
CA SER A 73 -0.12 -12.07 9.97
C SER A 73 -0.27 -10.56 9.79
N ARG A 74 -1.26 -9.95 10.47
CA ARG A 74 -1.57 -8.52 10.43
C ARG A 74 -1.56 -7.95 9.02
N PHE A 75 -2.14 -8.70 8.07
CA PHE A 75 -2.39 -8.20 6.72
C PHE A 75 -3.18 -6.92 6.81
N ARG A 76 -2.79 -5.93 6.02
CA ARG A 76 -3.44 -4.63 6.07
C ARG A 76 -3.45 -3.94 4.73
N ILE A 77 -4.47 -3.14 4.55
CA ILE A 77 -4.65 -2.28 3.39
C ILE A 77 -4.80 -0.87 3.90
N LEU A 78 -3.92 0.03 3.44
CA LEU A 78 -4.02 1.45 3.70
C LEU A 78 -4.47 2.16 2.42
N ASP A 79 -5.43 3.06 2.54
CA ASP A 79 -5.71 4.09 1.55
C ASP A 79 -4.78 5.26 1.84
N ILE A 80 -3.76 5.42 0.99
CA ILE A 80 -2.77 6.50 1.13
C ILE A 80 -3.25 7.81 0.51
N GLY A 81 -4.50 7.89 0.05
CA GLY A 81 -5.10 9.14 -0.39
C GLY A 81 -4.71 9.56 -1.81
N ASP A 82 -5.15 10.75 -2.20
CA ASP A 82 -4.85 11.31 -3.52
C ASP A 82 -3.37 11.72 -3.57
N PRO A 83 -2.63 11.40 -4.65
CA PRO A 83 -1.22 11.77 -4.78
C PRO A 83 -0.91 13.25 -4.53
N GLU A 84 -1.85 14.14 -4.88
CA GLU A 84 -1.69 15.60 -4.74
C GLU A 84 -1.92 16.10 -3.31
N THR A 85 -2.72 15.39 -2.52
CA THR A 85 -3.16 15.85 -1.18
C THR A 85 -2.67 14.98 -0.04
N ARG A 86 -2.06 13.82 -0.32
CA ARG A 86 -1.65 12.89 0.73
C ARG A 86 -0.45 13.39 1.54
N PRO A 87 -0.41 13.12 2.86
CA PRO A 87 0.74 13.41 3.71
C PRO A 87 2.03 12.78 3.19
N ASP A 88 3.17 13.38 3.49
CA ASP A 88 4.46 12.73 3.24
C ASP A 88 4.71 11.56 4.17
N TRP A 89 5.48 10.57 3.69
CA TRP A 89 5.98 9.49 4.54
C TRP A 89 7.07 10.03 5.47
N LYS A 90 6.74 10.21 6.76
CA LYS A 90 7.64 10.74 7.80
C LYS A 90 7.55 9.91 9.06
#